data_AF-A0A381VVL2-F1
#
_entry.id   AF-A0A381VVL2-F1
#
_cell.length_a   1.000
_cell.length_b   1.000
_cell.length_c   1.000
_cell.angle_alpha   90.00
_cell.angle_beta   90.00
_cell.angle_gamma   90.00
#
_symmetry.space_group_name_H-M   'P 1'
#
loop_
_entity.id
_entity.type
_entity.pdbx_description
1 polymer ?
#
loop_
_entity_poly.entity_id
_entity_poly.type
_entity_poly.pdbx_seq_one_letter_code
_entity_poly.pdbx_strand_id
1 'polypeptide(L)'
;MKDTTRPKKILLIRSAANTLNTTINSLKNEFPSSKITVLAPETARKNLENNPNVNGMISAGTINRMSLFSLKNKVIRKIRFGQFDLAIALYNVDHGIGYSNIDFLAWLSGAKNIRGYNVRGTFIEFNGWGVLKKYFLEKTSFTWFVINAFTTIVLFAFITLGFLLEWPIRKIFTITSSQDLSKKKNADLPQRTEPSRIHSITPKVHQKV
;
A
#
# COMPACT_ATOMS: atom_id res chain seq x y z
N MET A 1 37.51 23.81 6.97
CA MET A 1 36.79 25.00 7.47
C MET A 1 35.49 25.14 6.68
N LYS A 2 34.30 24.99 7.31
CA LYS A 2 33.03 25.24 6.61
C LYS A 2 32.91 26.75 6.40
N ASP A 3 32.81 27.18 5.15
CA ASP A 3 32.70 28.57 4.74
C ASP A 3 31.42 29.21 5.37
N THR A 4 31.60 29.96 6.45
CA THR A 4 30.53 30.61 7.21
C THR A 4 30.14 31.98 6.65
N THR A 5 30.81 32.43 5.58
CA THR A 5 30.62 33.79 5.04
C THR A 5 29.44 33.88 4.07
N ARG A 6 29.09 32.79 3.37
CA ARG A 6 28.00 32.78 2.41
C ARG A 6 26.64 32.58 3.11
N PRO A 7 25.64 33.45 2.87
CA PRO A 7 24.31 33.28 3.43
C PRO A 7 23.67 31.99 2.90
N LYS A 8 23.30 31.07 3.81
CA LYS A 8 22.64 29.81 3.43
C LYS A 8 21.27 30.07 2.82
N LYS A 9 20.98 29.47 1.68
CA LYS A 9 19.64 29.44 1.10
C LYS A 9 18.87 28.26 1.66
N ILE A 10 17.78 28.55 2.36
CA ILE A 10 16.96 27.54 3.03
C ILE A 10 15.61 27.46 2.33
N LEU A 11 15.22 26.26 1.91
CA LEU A 11 13.86 25.97 1.47
C LEU A 11 13.09 25.37 2.64
N LEU A 12 11.95 25.95 2.97
CA LEU A 12 11.07 25.43 4.01
C LEU A 12 9.72 25.03 3.41
N ILE A 13 9.37 23.75 3.52
CA ILE A 13 8.14 23.17 2.97
C ILE A 13 7.09 23.17 4.07
N ARG A 14 6.11 24.06 3.92
CA ARG A 14 5.04 24.24 4.89
C ARG A 14 3.96 23.17 4.69
N SER A 15 4.08 22.06 5.42
CA SER A 15 2.94 21.17 5.65
C SER A 15 2.24 21.42 6.98
N ALA A 16 2.93 21.99 7.98
CA ALA A 16 2.35 22.39 9.26
C ALA A 16 2.32 23.92 9.38
N ALA A 17 1.16 24.48 9.69
CA ALA A 17 1.00 25.91 9.89
C ALA A 17 1.46 26.37 11.28
N ASN A 18 1.22 25.55 12.30
CA ASN A 18 1.35 25.95 13.70
C ASN A 18 2.81 26.11 14.15
N THR A 19 3.73 25.37 13.54
CA THR A 19 5.16 25.35 13.92
C THR A 19 6.03 26.24 13.04
N LEU A 20 5.43 26.84 12.01
CA LEU A 20 6.13 27.59 10.98
C LEU A 20 6.94 28.76 11.54
N ASN A 21 6.28 29.65 12.30
CA ASN A 21 6.93 30.86 12.82
C ASN A 21 8.03 30.52 13.82
N THR A 22 7.77 29.58 14.72
CA THR A 22 8.77 29.09 15.69
C THR A 22 9.99 28.51 14.98
N THR A 23 9.77 27.71 13.93
CA THR A 23 10.86 27.12 13.16
C THR A 23 11.65 28.19 12.40
N ILE A 24 10.97 29.17 11.78
CA ILE A 24 11.64 30.30 11.10
C ILE A 24 12.55 31.05 12.08
N ASN A 25 12.05 31.36 13.29
CA ASN A 25 12.85 32.06 14.30
C ASN A 25 14.04 31.22 14.76
N SER A 26 13.84 29.91 15.01
CA SER A 26 14.93 29.00 15.35
C SER A 26 15.99 28.93 14.26
N LEU A 27 15.58 28.91 12.98
CA LEU A 27 16.51 28.88 11.85
C LEU A 27 17.26 30.19 11.66
N LYS A 28 16.64 31.32 11.99
CA LYS A 28 17.33 32.61 12.02
C LYS A 28 18.33 32.70 13.16
N ASN A 29 18.02 32.12 14.32
CA ASN A 29 18.99 32.04 15.41
C ASN A 29 20.18 31.14 15.05
N GLU A 30 19.93 29.98 14.41
CA GLU A 30 20.98 29.06 13.97
C GLU A 30 21.78 29.60 12.77
N PHE A 31 21.11 30.30 11.84
CA PHE A 31 21.68 30.86 10.62
C PHE A 31 21.23 32.33 10.42
N PRO A 32 21.84 33.30 11.13
CA PRO A 32 21.40 34.70 11.12
C PRO A 32 21.33 35.33 9.72
N SER A 33 22.31 35.04 8.86
CA SER A 33 22.41 35.57 7.49
C SER A 33 21.62 34.76 6.45
N SER A 34 20.91 33.70 6.84
CA SER A 34 20.22 32.83 5.90
C SER A 34 19.11 33.53 5.10
N LYS A 35 18.85 33.04 3.89
CA LYS A 35 17.70 33.43 3.07
C LYS A 35 16.66 32.32 3.10
N ILE A 36 15.52 32.56 3.74
CA ILE A 36 14.47 31.56 3.92
C ILE A 36 13.40 31.75 2.85
N THR A 37 13.21 30.72 2.02
CA THR A 37 12.13 30.64 1.04
C THR A 37 11.12 29.59 1.47
N VAL A 38 9.84 29.97 1.53
CA VAL A 38 8.78 29.06 2.01
C VAL A 38 7.94 28.54 0.84
N LEU A 39 7.85 27.22 0.69
CA LEU A 39 6.87 26.57 -0.19
C LEU A 39 5.56 26.39 0.58
N ALA A 40 4.51 27.10 0.17
CA ALA A 40 3.22 27.10 0.86
C ALA A 40 2.03 27.25 -0.10
N PRO A 41 0.80 26.86 0.32
CA PRO A 41 -0.42 27.15 -0.42
C PRO A 41 -0.65 28.66 -0.56
N GLU A 42 -1.39 29.09 -1.59
CA GLU A 42 -1.61 30.54 -1.84
C GLU A 42 -2.33 31.24 -0.67
N THR A 43 -3.16 30.51 0.09
CA THR A 43 -3.85 31.04 1.28
C THR A 43 -2.89 31.53 2.37
N ALA A 44 -1.67 31.00 2.40
CA ALA A 44 -0.63 31.39 3.35
C ALA A 44 0.09 32.70 2.99
N ARG A 45 -0.14 33.24 1.79
CA ARG A 45 0.70 34.28 1.19
C ARG A 45 0.76 35.56 2.01
N LYS A 46 -0.39 36.11 2.40
CA LYS A 46 -0.46 37.34 3.20
C LYS A 46 0.35 37.23 4.51
N ASN A 47 0.24 36.09 5.21
CA ASN A 47 0.95 35.87 6.46
C ASN A 47 2.45 35.70 6.27
N LEU A 48 2.88 35.17 5.12
CA LEU A 48 4.29 34.95 4.80
C LEU A 48 4.97 36.22 4.28
N GLU A 49 4.30 37.02 3.46
CA GLU A 49 4.81 38.29 2.95
C GLU A 49 5.00 39.32 4.06
N ASN A 50 4.16 39.27 5.10
CA ASN A 50 4.28 40.13 6.27
C ASN A 50 5.35 39.68 7.28
N ASN A 51 5.97 38.51 7.09
CA ASN A 51 6.94 37.97 8.05
C ASN A 51 8.37 38.48 7.73
N PRO A 52 9.01 39.27 8.62
CA PRO A 52 10.32 39.88 8.35
C PRO A 52 11.46 38.86 8.19
N ASN A 53 11.27 37.63 8.69
CA ASN A 53 12.28 36.58 8.63
C ASN A 53 12.17 35.71 7.36
N VAL A 54 11.16 35.95 6.51
CA VAL A 54 10.93 35.23 5.25
C VAL A 54 11.37 36.10 4.07
N ASN A 55 12.24 35.56 3.23
CA ASN A 55 12.77 36.29 2.07
C ASN A 55 11.95 36.07 0.79
N GLY A 56 11.15 35.00 0.75
CA GLY A 56 10.33 34.71 -0.41
C GLY A 56 9.38 33.55 -0.17
N MET A 57 8.38 33.48 -1.02
CA MET A 57 7.42 32.39 -1.05
C MET A 57 7.37 31.77 -2.44
N ILE A 58 7.35 30.44 -2.47
CA ILE A 58 6.97 29.68 -3.65
C ILE A 58 5.54 29.21 -3.42
N SER A 59 4.62 29.69 -4.25
CA SER A 59 3.24 29.23 -4.20
C SER A 59 3.12 27.81 -4.73
N ALA A 60 2.49 26.96 -3.93
CA ALA A 60 2.00 25.66 -4.37
C ALA A 60 0.66 25.78 -5.12
N GLY A 61 -0.01 26.94 -5.09
CA GLY A 61 -1.37 27.13 -5.59
C GLY A 61 -2.44 26.72 -4.57
N THR A 62 -3.67 26.51 -5.05
CA THR A 62 -4.84 26.10 -4.25
C THR A 62 -4.91 24.57 -4.16
N ILE A 63 -3.96 23.95 -3.46
CA ILE A 63 -3.90 22.50 -3.32
C ILE A 63 -4.14 22.11 -1.87
N ASN A 64 -5.04 21.14 -1.63
CA ASN A 64 -5.29 20.59 -0.29
C ASN A 64 -4.14 19.72 0.24
N ARG A 65 -3.43 19.01 -0.64
CA ARG A 65 -2.31 18.12 -0.27
C ARG A 65 -1.11 18.37 -1.16
N MET A 66 0.03 18.66 -0.55
CA MET A 66 1.27 18.94 -1.27
C MET A 66 1.96 17.62 -1.65
N SER A 67 1.93 17.29 -2.93
CA SER A 67 2.62 16.14 -3.53
C SER A 67 3.28 16.55 -4.85
N LEU A 68 4.24 15.74 -5.31
CA LEU A 68 4.90 15.96 -6.61
C LEU A 68 3.89 16.08 -7.75
N PHE A 69 2.92 15.16 -7.81
CA PHE A 69 1.92 15.10 -8.88
C PHE A 69 0.94 16.26 -8.87
N SER A 70 0.64 16.80 -7.68
CA SER A 70 -0.25 17.96 -7.55
C SER A 70 0.44 19.28 -7.86
N LEU A 71 1.78 19.35 -7.77
CA LEU A 71 2.53 20.58 -8.03
C LEU A 71 2.74 20.77 -9.53
N LYS A 72 2.43 21.97 -10.03
CA LYS A 72 2.70 22.33 -11.42
C LYS A 72 4.21 22.23 -11.70
N ASN A 73 4.58 21.75 -12.89
CA ASN A 73 5.99 21.66 -13.32
C ASN A 73 6.77 22.97 -13.16
N LYS A 74 6.11 24.13 -13.35
CA LYS A 74 6.71 25.46 -13.13
C LYS A 74 7.20 25.64 -11.69
N VAL A 75 6.47 25.13 -10.70
CA VAL A 75 6.82 25.20 -9.27
C VAL A 75 7.99 24.29 -8.96
N ILE A 76 7.94 23.05 -9.45
CA ILE A 76 9.04 22.08 -9.33
C ILE A 76 10.35 22.66 -9.91
N ARG A 77 10.26 23.31 -11.07
CA ARG A 77 11.40 23.94 -11.72
C ARG A 77 11.95 25.12 -10.90
N LYS A 78 11.07 25.95 -10.30
CA LYS A 78 11.48 27.01 -9.37
C LYS A 78 12.20 26.47 -8.14
N ILE A 79 11.69 25.37 -7.56
CA ILE A 79 12.31 24.71 -6.40
C ILE A 79 13.72 24.23 -6.76
N ARG A 80 13.89 23.55 -7.90
CA ARG A 80 15.21 23.06 -8.37
C ARG A 80 16.19 24.19 -8.71
N PHE A 81 15.73 25.25 -9.38
CA PHE A 81 16.59 26.38 -9.72
C PHE A 81 16.93 27.28 -8.53
N GLY A 82 16.24 27.15 -7.40
CA GLY A 82 16.55 27.91 -6.19
C GLY A 82 17.96 27.61 -5.65
N GLN A 83 18.52 26.42 -5.95
CA GLN A 83 19.82 25.95 -5.45
C GLN A 83 19.93 26.14 -3.94
N PHE A 84 19.05 25.44 -3.21
CA PHE A 84 19.00 25.53 -1.76
C PHE A 84 20.13 24.72 -1.12
N ASP A 85 20.73 25.24 -0.05
CA ASP A 85 21.77 24.56 0.70
C ASP A 85 21.17 23.58 1.73
N LEU A 86 19.98 23.92 2.23
CA LEU A 86 19.22 23.18 3.22
C LEU A 86 17.74 23.17 2.84
N ALA A 87 17.12 21.99 2.84
CA ALA A 87 15.69 21.84 2.69
C ALA A 87 15.06 21.32 3.99
N ILE A 88 13.92 21.88 4.35
CA ILE A 88 13.25 21.61 5.61
C ILE A 88 11.81 21.17 5.35
N ALA A 89 11.46 19.98 5.83
CA ALA A 89 10.10 19.49 5.85
C ALA A 89 9.49 19.73 7.25
N LEU A 90 8.39 20.48 7.31
CA LEU A 90 7.66 20.67 8.57
C LEU A 90 6.58 19.61 8.73
N TYR A 91 6.61 18.86 9.82
CA TYR A 91 5.58 17.87 10.15
C TYR A 91 4.56 18.44 11.12
N ASN A 92 3.30 18.01 10.96
CA ASN A 92 2.25 18.31 11.94
C ASN A 92 2.16 17.23 13.03
N VAL A 93 2.94 16.15 12.91
CA VAL A 93 2.90 14.99 13.80
C VAL A 93 4.32 14.54 14.11
N ASP A 94 4.55 14.09 15.35
CA ASP A 94 5.88 13.85 15.93
C ASP A 94 6.74 12.83 15.18
N HIS A 95 6.11 11.81 14.59
CA HIS A 95 6.81 10.68 13.95
C HIS A 95 7.07 10.89 12.45
N GLY A 96 6.50 11.93 11.82
CA GLY A 96 6.70 12.21 10.39
C GLY A 96 6.19 11.12 9.42
N ILE A 97 5.45 10.11 9.91
CA ILE A 97 4.84 9.06 9.09
C ILE A 97 3.72 9.66 8.23
N GLY A 98 3.67 9.29 6.94
CA GLY A 98 2.69 9.83 5.99
C GLY A 98 3.10 11.16 5.36
N TYR A 99 4.31 11.64 5.65
CA TYR A 99 4.91 12.85 5.09
C TYR A 99 5.97 12.56 4.03
N SER A 100 6.07 11.32 3.52
CA SER A 100 7.03 10.98 2.46
C SER A 100 6.92 11.86 1.22
N ASN A 101 5.72 12.35 0.89
CA ASN A 101 5.52 13.27 -0.23
C ASN A 101 6.29 14.59 -0.05
N ILE A 102 6.28 15.17 1.15
CA ILE A 102 6.99 16.44 1.41
C ILE A 102 8.48 16.23 1.62
N ASP A 103 8.88 15.09 2.18
CA ASP A 103 10.30 14.70 2.27
C ASP A 103 10.87 14.53 0.86
N PHE A 104 10.12 13.88 -0.03
CA PHE A 104 10.49 13.74 -1.43
C PHE A 104 10.58 15.09 -2.14
N LEU A 105 9.70 16.05 -1.85
CA LEU A 105 9.81 17.42 -2.36
C LEU A 105 11.06 18.14 -1.82
N ALA A 106 11.41 17.93 -0.55
CA ALA A 106 12.64 18.46 0.03
C ALA A 106 13.87 17.87 -0.66
N TRP A 107 13.86 16.57 -0.94
CA TRP A 107 14.90 15.90 -1.72
C TRP A 107 14.98 16.40 -3.17
N LEU A 108 13.82 16.58 -3.82
CA LEU A 108 13.72 17.08 -5.20
C LEU A 108 14.29 18.51 -5.35
N SER A 109 14.38 19.27 -4.26
CA SER A 109 15.02 20.59 -4.28
C SER A 109 16.51 20.55 -4.61
N GLY A 110 17.14 19.38 -4.50
CA GLY A 110 18.58 19.21 -4.71
C GLY A 110 19.44 19.75 -3.57
N ALA A 111 18.83 20.07 -2.42
CA ALA A 111 19.58 20.53 -1.26
C ALA A 111 20.51 19.45 -0.71
N LYS A 112 21.72 19.86 -0.31
CA LYS A 112 22.74 18.95 0.22
C LYS A 112 22.32 18.34 1.56
N ASN A 113 21.63 19.12 2.39
CA ASN A 113 21.12 18.67 3.68
C ASN A 113 19.60 18.79 3.69
N ILE A 114 18.94 17.79 4.27
CA ILE A 114 17.48 17.76 4.41
C ILE A 114 17.17 17.51 5.88
N ARG A 115 16.29 18.32 6.47
CA ARG A 115 15.83 18.18 7.86
C ARG A 115 14.32 18.08 7.93
N GLY A 116 13.81 17.13 8.69
CA GLY A 116 12.39 17.09 9.06
C GLY A 116 12.20 17.58 10.48
N TYR A 117 11.45 18.67 10.67
CA TYR A 117 11.14 19.21 11.99
C TYR A 117 9.77 18.74 12.44
N ASN A 118 9.68 18.30 13.69
CA ASN A 118 8.41 17.94 14.31
C ASN A 118 7.77 19.11 15.07
N VAL A 119 6.61 18.84 15.68
CA VAL A 119 5.88 19.87 16.44
C VAL A 119 6.59 20.31 17.72
N ARG A 120 7.49 19.47 18.24
CA ARG A 120 8.34 19.78 19.40
C ARG A 120 9.58 20.61 19.03
N GLY A 121 9.79 20.92 17.75
CA GLY A 121 10.96 21.66 17.27
C GLY A 121 12.25 20.85 17.20
N THR A 122 12.21 19.56 17.51
CA THR A 122 13.33 18.64 17.25
C THR A 122 13.36 18.27 15.77
N PHE A 123 14.55 17.97 15.24
CA PHE A 123 14.71 17.62 13.84
C PHE A 123 15.43 16.29 13.65
N ILE A 124 15.11 15.64 12.54
CA ILE A 124 15.82 14.47 12.03
C ILE A 124 16.49 14.88 10.72
N GLU A 125 17.78 14.61 10.60
CA GLU A 125 18.51 14.77 9.35
C GLU A 125 18.31 13.56 8.46
N PHE A 126 17.97 13.81 7.20
CA PHE A 126 17.79 12.77 6.20
C PHE A 126 18.90 12.83 5.17
N ASN A 127 19.46 11.67 4.86
CA ASN A 127 20.21 11.47 3.63
C ASN A 127 19.22 11.20 2.48
N GLY A 128 19.56 11.56 1.24
CA GLY A 128 18.70 11.38 0.07
C GLY A 128 18.23 9.94 -0.11
N TRP A 129 19.09 8.95 0.18
CA TRP A 129 18.69 7.53 0.17
C TRP A 129 17.63 7.20 1.24
N GLY A 130 17.73 7.81 2.42
CA GLY A 130 16.74 7.64 3.49
C GLY A 130 15.37 8.16 3.09
N VAL A 131 15.31 9.32 2.41
CA VAL A 131 14.06 9.89 1.87
C VAL A 131 13.46 8.98 0.81
N LEU A 132 14.27 8.51 -0.15
CA LEU A 132 13.82 7.62 -1.21
C LEU A 132 13.31 6.29 -0.67
N LYS A 133 14.06 5.69 0.28
CA LYS A 133 13.64 4.45 0.96
C LYS A 133 12.32 4.65 1.69
N LYS A 134 12.16 5.75 2.45
CA LYS A 134 10.90 6.07 3.13
C LYS A 134 9.75 6.23 2.15
N TYR A 135 9.95 6.99 1.07
CA TYR A 135 8.94 7.18 0.03
C TYR A 135 8.55 5.85 -0.63
N PHE A 136 9.53 5.04 -1.01
CA PHE A 136 9.27 3.74 -1.61
C PHE A 136 8.51 2.84 -0.63
N LEU A 137 9.00 2.67 0.60
CA LEU A 137 8.33 1.86 1.63
C LEU A 137 6.88 2.29 1.86
N GLU A 138 6.60 3.58 2.06
CA GLU A 138 5.23 4.06 2.26
C GLU A 138 4.32 3.77 1.05
N LYS A 139 4.84 3.83 -0.18
CA LYS A 139 4.05 3.51 -1.39
C LYS A 139 3.95 2.01 -1.66
N THR A 140 5.02 1.25 -1.44
CA THR A 140 5.05 -0.20 -1.70
C THR A 140 4.38 -1.01 -0.60
N SER A 141 4.33 -0.53 0.64
CA SER A 141 3.53 -1.17 1.69
C SER A 141 2.06 -1.21 1.29
N PHE A 142 1.56 -0.18 0.61
CA PHE A 142 0.22 -0.18 0.03
C PHE A 142 0.10 -1.18 -1.13
N THR A 143 1.09 -1.25 -2.03
CA THR A 143 1.10 -2.25 -3.11
C THR A 143 1.10 -3.68 -2.57
N TRP A 144 1.91 -3.98 -1.56
CA TRP A 144 1.94 -5.29 -0.90
C TRP A 144 0.61 -5.63 -0.22
N PHE A 145 -0.03 -4.64 0.42
CA PHE A 145 -1.37 -4.82 0.96
C PHE A 145 -2.39 -5.18 -0.14
N VAL A 146 -2.36 -4.50 -1.29
CA VAL A 146 -3.25 -4.79 -2.43
C VAL A 146 -3.00 -6.19 -2.99
N ILE A 147 -1.74 -6.59 -3.16
CA ILE A 147 -1.37 -7.94 -3.64
C ILE A 147 -1.88 -9.01 -2.66
N ASN A 148 -1.69 -8.82 -1.36
CA ASN A 148 -2.17 -9.74 -0.33
C ASN A 148 -3.71 -9.81 -0.28
N ALA A 149 -4.39 -8.68 -0.45
CA ALA A 149 -5.86 -8.65 -0.53
C ALA A 149 -6.36 -9.41 -1.78
N PHE A 150 -5.75 -9.15 -2.94
CA PHE A 150 -6.11 -9.81 -4.19
C PHE A 150 -5.88 -11.33 -4.14
N THR A 151 -4.72 -11.76 -3.66
CA THR A 151 -4.42 -13.19 -3.49
C THR A 151 -5.39 -13.88 -2.54
N THR A 152 -5.80 -13.21 -1.46
CA THR A 152 -6.82 -13.74 -0.54
C THR A 152 -8.18 -13.89 -1.22
N ILE A 153 -8.62 -12.90 -2.01
CA ILE A 153 -9.89 -12.96 -2.76
C ILE A 153 -9.86 -14.12 -3.76
N VAL A 154 -8.76 -14.25 -4.52
CA VAL A 154 -8.59 -15.32 -5.50
C VAL A 154 -8.60 -16.69 -4.83
N LEU A 155 -7.89 -16.84 -3.69
CA LEU A 155 -7.89 -18.07 -2.91
C LEU A 155 -9.29 -18.44 -2.43
N PHE A 156 -10.04 -17.49 -1.87
CA PHE A 156 -11.42 -17.70 -1.45
C PHE A 156 -12.33 -18.08 -2.62
N ALA A 157 -12.16 -17.46 -3.79
CA ALA A 157 -12.91 -17.82 -4.99
C ALA A 157 -12.65 -19.26 -5.42
N PHE A 158 -11.39 -19.72 -5.43
CA PHE A 158 -11.05 -21.10 -5.76
C PHE A 158 -11.59 -22.10 -4.74
N ILE A 159 -11.49 -21.81 -3.44
CA ILE A 159 -12.06 -22.67 -2.39
C ILE A 159 -13.58 -22.77 -2.55
N THR A 160 -14.25 -21.64 -2.74
CA THR A 160 -15.72 -21.58 -2.91
C THR A 160 -16.16 -22.33 -4.16
N LEU A 161 -15.46 -22.13 -5.29
CA LEU A 161 -15.71 -22.85 -6.53
C LEU A 161 -15.46 -24.36 -6.37
N GLY A 162 -14.40 -24.74 -5.64
CA GLY A 162 -14.11 -26.13 -5.29
C GLY A 162 -15.27 -26.79 -4.55
N PHE A 163 -15.80 -26.15 -3.51
CA PHE A 163 -16.95 -26.66 -2.77
C PHE A 163 -18.24 -26.70 -3.62
N LEU A 164 -18.47 -25.71 -4.48
CA LEU A 164 -19.62 -25.69 -5.39
C LEU A 164 -19.55 -26.79 -6.46
N LEU A 165 -18.36 -27.09 -6.96
CA LEU A 165 -18.12 -28.13 -7.97
C LEU A 165 -18.02 -29.54 -7.36
N GLU A 166 -17.72 -29.65 -6.07
CA GLU A 166 -17.68 -30.92 -5.35
C GLU A 166 -19.02 -31.66 -5.45
N TRP A 167 -20.14 -30.95 -5.28
CA TRP A 167 -21.48 -31.52 -5.36
C TRP A 167 -21.83 -32.13 -6.73
N PRO A 168 -21.71 -31.42 -7.87
CA PRO A 168 -21.98 -31.99 -9.18
C PRO A 168 -20.98 -33.10 -9.55
N ILE A 169 -19.70 -32.99 -9.18
CA ILE A 169 -18.71 -34.06 -9.43
C ILE A 169 -19.11 -35.34 -8.70
N ARG A 170 -19.44 -35.26 -7.40
CA ARG A 170 -19.94 -36.41 -6.61
C ARG A 170 -21.19 -37.02 -7.24
N LYS A 171 -22.12 -36.18 -7.72
CA LYS A 171 -23.37 -36.62 -8.37
C LYS A 171 -23.13 -37.34 -9.71
N ILE A 172 -22.20 -36.84 -10.54
CA ILE A 172 -21.84 -37.49 -11.81
C ILE A 172 -21.14 -38.82 -11.53
N PHE A 173 -20.17 -38.86 -10.62
CA PHE A 173 -19.42 -40.08 -10.29
C PHE A 173 -20.29 -41.21 -9.72
N THR A 174 -21.28 -40.87 -8.90
CA THR A 174 -22.25 -41.86 -8.37
C THR A 174 -23.14 -42.43 -9.47
N ILE A 175 -23.58 -41.62 -10.43
CA ILE A 175 -24.39 -42.07 -11.57
C ILE A 175 -23.58 -43.00 -12.48
N THR A 176 -22.33 -42.62 -12.82
CA THR A 176 -21.47 -43.42 -13.70
C THR A 176 -21.07 -44.76 -13.05
N SER A 177 -20.72 -44.74 -11.75
CA SER A 177 -20.40 -45.98 -11.01
C SER A 177 -21.59 -46.94 -10.91
N SER A 178 -22.81 -46.42 -10.74
CA SER A 178 -24.02 -47.26 -10.70
C SER A 178 -24.36 -47.89 -12.05
N GLN A 179 -24.07 -47.21 -13.17
CA GLN A 179 -24.29 -47.75 -14.51
C GLN A 179 -23.31 -48.89 -14.85
N ASP A 180 -22.04 -48.77 -14.44
CA ASP A 180 -21.06 -49.85 -14.61
C ASP A 180 -21.38 -51.10 -13.78
N LEU A 181 -21.86 -50.91 -12.54
CA LEU A 181 -22.36 -52.01 -11.70
C LEU A 181 -23.59 -52.71 -12.29
N SER A 182 -24.51 -51.97 -12.90
CA SER A 182 -25.68 -52.51 -13.60
C SER A 182 -25.29 -53.31 -14.85
N LYS A 183 -24.37 -52.81 -15.66
CA LYS A 183 -23.86 -53.54 -16.84
C LYS A 183 -23.12 -54.83 -16.46
N LYS A 184 -22.37 -54.83 -15.36
CA LYS A 184 -21.68 -56.02 -14.86
C LYS A 184 -22.66 -57.08 -14.32
N LYS A 185 -23.76 -56.65 -13.67
CA LYS A 185 -24.79 -57.55 -13.16
C LYS A 185 -25.64 -58.21 -14.27
N ASN A 186 -25.81 -57.53 -15.41
CA ASN A 186 -26.50 -58.07 -16.58
C ASN A 186 -25.62 -58.96 -17.47
N ALA A 187 -24.29 -58.92 -17.30
CA ALA A 187 -23.35 -59.77 -18.04
C ALA A 187 -23.11 -61.15 -17.36
N ASP A 188 -23.44 -61.28 -16.07
CA ASP A 188 -23.16 -62.47 -15.24
C ASP A 188 -24.41 -63.33 -14.94
N LEU A 189 -25.37 -63.42 -15.88
CA LEU A 189 -26.47 -64.38 -15.77
C LEU A 189 -26.21 -65.60 -16.68
N PRO A 190 -25.53 -66.66 -16.20
CA PRO A 190 -25.48 -67.91 -16.93
C PRO A 190 -26.85 -68.59 -16.87
N GLN A 191 -27.41 -68.86 -18.05
CA GLN A 191 -28.53 -69.79 -18.24
C GLN A 191 -28.22 -71.11 -17.52
N ARG A 192 -28.96 -71.39 -16.44
CA ARG A 192 -28.90 -72.68 -15.78
C ARG A 192 -29.86 -73.62 -16.49
N THR A 193 -29.34 -74.36 -17.45
CA THR A 193 -29.98 -75.53 -18.04
C THR A 193 -29.93 -76.66 -17.00
N GLU A 194 -31.06 -77.05 -16.41
CA GLU A 194 -31.15 -78.27 -15.60
C GLU A 194 -31.37 -79.49 -16.49
N PRO A 195 -30.67 -80.62 -16.26
CA PRO A 195 -31.01 -81.88 -16.88
C PRO A 195 -31.61 -82.91 -15.90
N SER A 196 -32.68 -83.53 -16.39
CA SER A 196 -33.05 -84.96 -16.29
C SER A 196 -33.81 -85.52 -15.07
N ARG A 197 -34.86 -86.26 -15.44
CA ARG A 197 -35.74 -87.15 -14.67
C ARG A 197 -34.98 -88.28 -13.95
N ILE A 198 -35.58 -88.84 -12.88
CA ILE A 198 -36.02 -90.25 -12.77
C ILE A 198 -37.04 -90.42 -11.62
N HIS A 199 -38.01 -91.30 -11.85
CA HIS A 199 -39.12 -91.73 -10.99
C HIS A 199 -38.73 -92.64 -9.81
N SER A 200 -39.49 -92.54 -8.70
CA SER A 200 -40.07 -93.65 -7.88
C SER A 200 -40.88 -93.01 -6.71
N ILE A 201 -42.22 -93.10 -6.62
CA ILE A 201 -43.06 -94.18 -6.00
C ILE A 201 -42.58 -94.46 -4.55
N THR A 202 -43.26 -94.23 -3.40
CA THR A 202 -44.68 -94.13 -2.96
C THR A 202 -44.71 -93.48 -1.54
N PRO A 203 -45.87 -93.09 -0.96
CA PRO A 203 -45.96 -92.37 0.32
C PRO A 203 -46.32 -93.28 1.52
N LYS A 204 -45.88 -92.92 2.74
CA LYS A 204 -46.51 -93.26 4.03
C LYS A 204 -45.94 -92.34 5.14
N VAL A 205 -46.67 -91.31 5.55
CA VAL A 205 -47.53 -91.24 6.74
C VAL A 205 -46.76 -91.35 8.07
N HIS A 206 -46.59 -90.23 8.78
CA HIS A 206 -47.35 -89.96 10.02
C HIS A 206 -47.16 -88.53 10.54
N GLN A 207 -48.29 -87.95 10.95
CA GLN A 207 -48.50 -86.65 11.56
C GLN A 207 -48.65 -86.81 13.08
N LYS A 208 -48.08 -85.86 13.85
CA LYS A 208 -48.33 -85.41 15.26
C LYS A 208 -48.79 -86.46 16.30
N VAL A 209 -48.17 -86.53 17.48
CA VAL A 209 -48.25 -85.58 18.62
C VAL A 209 -47.01 -85.76 19.49
#